data_AF-A0A830B6P1-F1
#
_entry.id   AF-A0A830B6P1-F1
#
_cell.length_a   1.000
_cell.length_b   1.000
_cell.length_c   1.000
_cell.angle_alpha   90.00
_cell.angle_beta   90.00
_cell.angle_gamma   90.00
#
_symmetry.space_group_name_H-M   'P 1'
#
loop_
_entity.id
_entity.type
_entity.pdbx_description
1 polymer ?
#
loop_
_entity_poly.entity_id
_entity_poly.type
_entity_poly.pdbx_seq_one_letter_code
_entity_poly.pdbx_strand_id
1 'polypeptide(L)' 'MDPALEGQYPTKEVVQVATIAAMCVQPEADYRPLMADVVQSLVPLVKHHNGLSKAATCSSFHAAQSPKAL' A
#
# COMPACT_ATOMS: atom_id res chain seq x y z
N MET A 1 9.83 -7.60 -1.63
CA MET A 1 9.28 -6.63 -2.61
C MET A 1 9.96 -6.90 -3.93
N ASP A 2 9.23 -6.83 -5.04
CA ASP A 2 9.73 -7.18 -6.38
C ASP A 2 10.99 -6.34 -6.73
N PRO A 3 12.13 -6.98 -7.06
CA PRO A 3 13.34 -6.27 -7.49
C PRO A 3 13.13 -5.33 -8.68
N ALA A 4 12.17 -5.61 -9.57
CA ALA A 4 11.86 -4.78 -10.73
C ALA A 4 11.24 -3.42 -10.37
N LEU A 5 10.79 -3.22 -9.12
CA LEU A 5 10.30 -1.93 -8.64
C LEU A 5 11.44 -0.97 -8.25
N GLU A 6 12.68 -1.45 -8.15
CA GLU A 6 13.93 -0.69 -7.98
C GLU A 6 13.90 0.37 -6.84
N GLY A 7 13.04 0.18 -5.83
CA GLY A 7 12.87 1.15 -4.74
C GLY A 7 12.21 2.47 -5.16
N GLN A 8 11.67 2.56 -6.38
CA GLN A 8 11.03 3.77 -6.91
C GLN A 8 9.64 4.03 -6.30
N TYR A 9 9.06 3.02 -5.65
CA TYR A 9 7.70 3.06 -5.11
C TYR A 9 7.70 2.90 -3.59
N PRO A 10 6.91 3.71 -2.85
CA PRO A 10 6.75 3.53 -1.41
C PRO A 10 6.15 2.16 -1.09
N THR A 11 6.76 1.42 -0.16
CA THR A 11 6.31 0.06 0.22
C THR A 11 4.82 0.01 0.57
N LYS A 12 4.29 1.05 1.23
CA LYS A 12 2.87 1.13 1.59
C LYS A 12 1.95 1.11 0.37
N GLU A 13 2.30 1.84 -0.68
CA GLU A 13 1.50 1.92 -1.90
C GLU A 13 1.58 0.62 -2.69
N VAL A 14 2.78 0.02 -2.80
CA VAL A 14 2.98 -1.29 -3.43
C VAL A 14 2.14 -2.37 -2.73
N VAL A 15 2.14 -2.40 -1.40
CA VAL A 15 1.33 -3.35 -0.62
C VAL A 15 -0.17 -3.13 -0.84
N GLN A 16 -0.61 -1.88 -0.97
CA GLN A 16 -2.02 -1.57 -1.23
C GLN A 16 -2.44 -2.04 -2.62
N VAL A 17 -1.63 -1.77 -3.66
CA VAL A 17 -1.90 -2.27 -5.02
C VAL A 17 -1.90 -3.80 -5.05
N ALA A 18 -0.96 -4.44 -4.37
CA ALA A 18 -0.89 -5.90 -4.28
C ALA A 18 -2.14 -6.49 -3.60
N THR A 19 -2.65 -5.84 -2.55
CA THR A 19 -3.91 -6.23 -1.89
C THR A 19 -5.09 -6.16 -2.86
N ILE A 20 -5.23 -5.05 -3.59
CA ILE A 20 -6.30 -4.87 -4.59
C ILE A 20 -6.20 -5.95 -5.68
N ALA A 21 -5.00 -6.20 -6.19
CA ALA A 21 -4.76 -7.23 -7.20
C ALA A 21 -5.10 -8.64 -6.68
N ALA A 22 -4.71 -8.96 -5.44
CA ALA A 22 -5.01 -10.23 -4.80
C ALA A 22 -6.52 -10.46 -4.64
N MET A 23 -7.30 -9.40 -4.36
CA MET A 23 -8.76 -9.49 -4.33
C MET A 23 -9.35 -9.72 -5.74
N CYS A 24 -8.79 -9.08 -6.77
CA CYS A 24 -9.28 -9.22 -8.15
C CYS A 24 -9.08 -10.63 -8.74
N VAL A 25 -8.05 -11.35 -8.29
CA VAL A 25 -7.72 -12.70 -8.79
C VAL A 25 -8.19 -13.82 -7.87
N GLN A 26 -9.06 -13.52 -6.90
CA GLN A 26 -9.62 -14.55 -6.02
C GLN A 26 -10.34 -15.64 -6.83
N PRO A 27 -10.18 -16.93 -6.46
CA PRO A 27 -10.83 -18.04 -7.14
C PRO A 27 -12.35 -17.87 -7.16
N GLU A 28 -12.93 -17.56 -6.00
CA GLU A 28 -14.36 -17.32 -5.84
C GLU A 28 -14.72 -15.92 -6.37
N ALA A 29 -15.69 -15.87 -7.27
CA ALA A 29 -16.12 -14.62 -7.92
C ALA A 29 -16.69 -13.60 -6.93
N ASP A 30 -17.31 -14.05 -5.83
CA ASP A 30 -17.96 -13.19 -4.84
C ASP A 30 -16.96 -12.37 -4.01
N TYR A 31 -15.69 -12.79 -3.96
CA TYR A 31 -14.62 -12.01 -3.31
C TYR A 31 -13.98 -11.00 -4.24
N ARG A 32 -14.27 -11.05 -5.54
CA ARG A 32 -13.74 -10.08 -6.49
C ARG A 32 -14.52 -8.77 -6.35
N PRO A 33 -13.84 -7.64 -6.20
CA PRO A 33 -14.50 -6.35 -6.08
C PRO A 33 -15.17 -5.92 -7.39
N LEU A 34 -16.13 -4.99 -7.29
CA LEU A 34 -16.64 -4.31 -8.48
C LEU A 34 -15.52 -3.46 -9.10
N MET A 35 -15.50 -3.38 -10.43
CA MET A 35 -14.50 -2.55 -11.12
C MET A 35 -14.56 -1.07 -10.74
N ALA A 36 -15.72 -0.58 -10.33
CA ALA A 36 -15.88 0.77 -9.79
C ALA A 36 -15.05 0.95 -8.50
N ASP A 37 -15.11 -0.01 -7.58
CA ASP A 37 -14.39 0.02 -6.31
C ASP A 37 -12.88 -0.11 -6.52
N VAL A 38 -12.46 -0.92 -7.50
CA VAL A 38 -11.06 -1.05 -7.91
C VAL A 38 -10.52 0.30 -8.39
N VAL A 39 -11.23 0.95 -9.31
CA VAL A 39 -10.82 2.26 -9.85
C VAL A 39 -10.79 3.31 -8.74
N GLN A 40 -11.82 3.37 -7.90
CA GLN A 40 -11.86 4.32 -6.77
C GLN A 40 -10.71 4.11 -5.79
N SER A 41 -10.30 2.87 -5.55
CA SER A 41 -9.17 2.53 -4.67
C SER A 41 -7.81 2.87 -5.29
N LEU A 42 -7.68 2.79 -6.62
CA LEU A 42 -6.44 3.09 -7.35
C LEU A 42 -6.23 4.59 -7.61
N VAL A 43 -7.30 5.36 -7.83
CA VAL A 43 -7.25 6.82 -8.11
C VAL A 43 -6.35 7.61 -7.14
N PRO A 44 -6.45 7.48 -5.80
CA PRO A 44 -5.58 8.24 -4.90
C PRO A 44 -4.10 7.85 -5.04
N LEU A 45 -3.79 6.58 -5.32
CA LEU A 45 -2.42 6.08 -5.46
C LEU A 45 -1.74 6.65 -6.70
N VAL A 46 -2.46 6.71 -7.82
CA VAL A 46 -1.94 7.30 -9.07
C VAL A 46 -1.73 8.81 -8.93
N LYS A 47 -2.64 9.50 -8.22
CA LYS A 47 -2.52 10.94 -7.98
C LYS A 47 -1.33 11.30 -7.10
N HIS A 48 -1.03 10.47 -6.09
CA HIS A 48 0.15 10.66 -5.24
C HIS A 48 1.46 10.43 -6.01
N HIS A 49 1.46 9.51 -6.98
CA HIS A 49 2.65 9.22 -7.78
C HIS A 49 2.97 10.30 -8.83
N ASN A 50 1.95 11.02 -9.32
CA ASN A 50 2.12 12.09 -10.31
C ASN A 50 2.48 13.47 -9.69
N GLY A 51 2.40 13.60 -8.37
CA GLY A 51 2.86 14.79 -7.64
C GLY A 51 4.30 14.60 -7.20
N LEU A 52 5.25 15.15 -7.96
CA LEU A 52 6.67 15.22 -7.61
C LEU A 52 6.87 15.42 -6.10
N SER A 53 7.50 14.42 -5.45
CA SER A 53 8.34 14.59 -4.26
C SER A 53 7.78 15.52 -3.16
N LYS A 54 6.85 15.03 -2.33
CA LYS A 54 6.80 15.53 -0.95
C LYS A 54 7.73 14.68 -0.08
N ALA A 55 8.95 15.18 -0.02
CA ALA A 55 10.00 14.78 0.91
C ALA A 55 9.48 14.65 2.35
N ALA A 56 10.16 13.77 3.09
CA ALA A 56 10.26 13.76 4.55
C ALA A 56 8.94 13.67 5.34
N THR A 57 8.69 12.47 5.86
CA THR A 57 8.42 12.39 7.29
C THR A 57 9.26 11.27 7.87
N CYS A 58 10.44 11.65 8.32
CA CYS A 58 11.12 10.96 9.39
C CYS A 58 10.18 10.90 10.60
N SER A 59 9.80 9.69 11.01
CA SER A 59 9.32 9.41 12.36
C SER A 59 10.05 8.15 12.84
N SER A 60 11.31 8.37 13.19
CA SER A 60 12.07 7.74 14.26
C SER A 60 11.81 6.27 14.58
N PHE A 61 12.84 5.46 14.32
CA PHE A 61 13.16 4.31 15.15
C PHE A 61 13.10 4.70 16.64
N HIS A 62 12.22 4.06 17.40
CA HIS A 62 12.45 3.84 18.82
C HIS A 62 12.03 2.41 19.16
N ALA A 63 13.01 1.52 19.11
CA ALA A 63 12.97 0.30 19.90
C ALA A 63 13.05 0.70 21.38
N ALA A 64 12.07 0.32 22.21
CA ALA A 64 12.25 0.03 23.64
C ALA A 64 10.92 -0.28 24.37
N GLN A 65 10.84 -1.53 24.87
CA GLN A 65 10.37 -1.93 26.20
C GLN A 65 8.87 -2.04 26.53
N SER A 66 8.43 -3.31 26.59
CA SER A 66 7.73 -3.99 27.70
C SER A 66 6.65 -3.23 28.51
N PRO A 67 5.39 -3.71 28.53
CA PRO A 67 4.42 -3.30 29.53
C PRO A 67 4.72 -4.01 30.86
N LYS A 68 5.13 -3.25 31.87
CA LYS A 68 5.05 -3.70 33.28
C LYS A 68 3.59 -3.67 33.73
N ALA A 69 3.20 -4.74 34.41
CA ALA A 69 1.93 -4.88 35.11
C ALA A 69 1.72 -3.78 36.15
N LEU A 70 0.48 -3.30 36.25
CA LEU A 70 -0.15 -2.94 37.51
C LEU A 70 -1.59 -3.45 37.49
#